data_AF-A0A1C0YCJ5-F1
#
_entry.id   AF-A0A1C0YCJ5-F1
#
_cell.length_a   1.000
_cell.length_b   1.000
_cell.length_c   1.000
_cell.angle_alpha   90.00
_cell.angle_beta   90.00
_cell.angle_gamma   90.00
#
_symmetry.space_group_name_H-M   'P 1'
#
loop_
_entity.id
_entity.type
_entity.pdbx_description
1 polymer ?
#
loop_
_entity_poly.entity_id
_entity_poly.type
_entity_poly.pdbx_seq_one_letter_code
_entity_poly.pdbx_strand_id
1 'polypeptide(L)'
;MKKLNKAFTILIIICLLNTTGLLKVSNGAEASSTNEEIILTKEEQKNLEEDLNSELQLALATEINENLNVEVTDVSKLGTIVIDSIYKDDNNSTNINMKLSPQTEEIIVEVESEEGESIAKDSYRVEIIDISDDVYKLKFIDLTTGEEYIIDSTQVEAAAVPALIYVIGAKAISATIQYIGKKAFMKIGTKTFYAKSKDAAKKATVNFSNLTINVGTKNVYFTRAKMRHILEGHHPTYWTGATGKSMFDPNLSVTDIKNIITSVIRYNKTKINTNLKAGLSENYYQTINGVKYRVHINSEGYVSSAYPNK
;
A
#
# COMPACT_ATOMS: atom_id res chain seq x y z
N MET A 1 -16.00 51.20 2.96
CA MET A 1 -16.76 50.01 2.54
C MET A 1 -15.82 48.99 1.90
N LYS A 2 -15.45 47.93 2.62
CA LYS A 2 -14.85 46.68 2.09
C LYS A 2 -15.46 45.53 2.91
N LYS A 3 -16.13 44.59 2.25
CA LYS A 3 -16.80 43.44 2.89
C LYS A 3 -15.80 42.30 3.08
N LEU A 4 -15.78 41.77 4.30
CA LEU A 4 -14.95 40.65 4.75
C LEU A 4 -15.73 39.33 4.56
N ASN A 5 -15.07 38.32 4.00
CA ASN A 5 -15.63 36.98 3.77
C ASN A 5 -15.96 36.26 5.09
N LYS A 6 -17.22 35.81 5.21
CA LYS A 6 -17.72 34.91 6.25
C LYS A 6 -17.80 33.50 5.66
N ALA A 7 -16.85 32.64 6.00
CA ALA A 7 -16.97 31.19 5.82
C ALA A 7 -16.14 30.49 6.90
N PHE A 8 -16.57 30.66 8.15
CA PHE A 8 -16.20 29.81 9.27
C PHE A 8 -17.42 29.70 10.18
N THR A 9 -17.66 28.49 10.67
CA THR A 9 -18.50 28.09 11.82
C THR A 9 -19.91 27.54 11.50
N ILE A 10 -20.11 26.31 12.02
CA ILE A 10 -21.35 25.62 12.45
C ILE A 10 -22.03 24.68 11.42
N LEU A 11 -21.85 23.36 11.60
CA LEU A 11 -22.93 22.49 12.09
C LEU A 11 -22.39 21.16 12.67
N ILE A 12 -22.45 21.05 14.00
CA ILE A 12 -22.49 19.81 14.79
C ILE A 12 -23.99 19.54 15.05
N ILE A 13 -24.35 18.25 15.26
CA ILE A 13 -25.57 17.68 15.89
C ILE A 13 -26.41 16.81 14.93
N ILE A 14 -26.87 15.66 15.49
CA ILE A 14 -27.74 14.56 14.98
C ILE A 14 -26.88 13.35 14.51
N CYS A 15 -26.70 12.25 15.25
CA CYS A 15 -27.58 11.52 16.17
C CYS A 15 -26.85 10.95 17.40
N LEU A 16 -27.23 11.42 18.59
CA LEU A 16 -27.25 10.65 19.83
C LEU A 16 -28.66 10.10 20.00
N LEU A 17 -28.87 8.81 19.76
CA LEU A 17 -29.97 8.03 20.36
C LEU A 17 -29.56 6.55 20.39
N ASN A 18 -29.03 6.11 21.53
CA ASN A 18 -29.38 4.87 22.24
C ASN A 18 -28.33 4.60 23.33
N THR A 19 -28.48 5.28 24.47
CA THR A 19 -27.92 4.82 25.74
C THR A 19 -29.06 4.38 26.64
N THR A 20 -29.16 3.08 26.90
CA THR A 20 -29.22 2.44 28.22
C THR A 20 -29.84 1.04 28.09
N GLY A 21 -29.08 0.02 28.47
CA GLY A 21 -29.49 -1.38 28.41
C GLY A 21 -28.39 -2.33 28.88
N LEU A 22 -28.12 -2.28 30.18
CA LEU A 22 -27.61 -3.39 31.03
C LEU A 22 -26.40 -4.24 30.61
N LEU A 23 -25.37 -4.17 31.46
CA LEU A 23 -24.41 -5.23 31.74
C LEU A 23 -25.08 -6.61 31.86
N LYS A 24 -24.65 -7.56 31.02
CA LYS A 24 -24.44 -8.95 31.43
C LYS A 24 -23.17 -9.50 30.77
N VAL A 25 -22.22 -9.83 31.64
CA VAL A 25 -21.11 -10.74 31.39
C VAL A 25 -21.66 -12.10 31.03
N SER A 26 -21.24 -12.70 29.92
CA SER A 26 -20.70 -14.07 29.87
C SER A 26 -20.44 -14.54 28.45
N ASN A 27 -19.33 -15.26 28.33
CA ASN A 27 -18.97 -16.28 27.35
C ASN A 27 -18.28 -15.82 26.06
N GLY A 28 -17.11 -16.42 25.88
CA GLY A 28 -16.22 -16.18 24.77
C GLY A 28 -16.86 -16.49 23.43
N ALA A 29 -16.47 -15.70 22.46
CA ALA A 29 -16.41 -16.12 21.09
C ALA A 29 -14.93 -16.00 20.71
N GLU A 30 -14.29 -17.15 20.51
CA GLU A 30 -13.14 -17.22 19.64
C GLU A 30 -13.55 -16.59 18.30
N ALA A 31 -12.96 -15.44 17.98
CA ALA A 31 -13.06 -14.90 16.64
C ALA A 31 -12.15 -15.75 15.74
N SER A 32 -12.68 -16.89 15.31
CA SER A 32 -12.22 -17.61 14.13
C SER A 32 -12.43 -16.69 12.93
N SER A 33 -11.39 -16.00 12.46
CA SER A 33 -11.44 -15.36 11.15
C SER A 33 -10.82 -16.30 10.13
N THR A 34 -11.70 -17.07 9.51
CA THR A 34 -11.58 -17.59 8.15
C THR A 34 -10.99 -16.52 7.22
N ASN A 35 -10.16 -16.92 6.26
CA ASN A 35 -9.77 -16.09 5.11
C ASN A 35 -11.06 -15.62 4.40
N GLU A 36 -11.62 -14.48 4.79
CA GLU A 36 -12.68 -13.83 4.03
C GLU A 36 -12.04 -13.21 2.79
N GLU A 37 -12.43 -13.70 1.60
CA GLU A 37 -12.14 -13.02 0.33
C GLU A 37 -12.55 -11.54 0.45
N ILE A 38 -11.61 -10.66 0.09
CA ILE A 38 -11.80 -9.22 0.23
C ILE A 38 -12.75 -8.73 -0.88
N ILE A 39 -13.95 -8.27 -0.53
CA ILE A 39 -14.96 -7.73 -1.46
C ILE A 39 -15.11 -6.20 -1.24
N LEU A 40 -14.83 -5.40 -2.28
CA LEU A 40 -15.03 -3.95 -2.40
C LEU A 40 -16.49 -3.61 -2.70
N THR A 41 -17.00 -2.54 -2.09
CA THR A 41 -18.29 -1.94 -2.41
C THR A 41 -18.21 -1.12 -3.70
N LYS A 42 -19.36 -0.80 -4.32
CA LYS A 42 -19.40 0.02 -5.55
C LYS A 42 -18.81 1.42 -5.37
N GLU A 43 -19.01 2.03 -4.20
CA GLU A 43 -18.45 3.35 -3.90
C GLU A 43 -16.92 3.28 -3.75
N GLU A 44 -16.39 2.21 -3.13
CA GLU A 44 -14.95 1.99 -3.01
C GLU A 44 -14.29 1.71 -4.37
N GLN A 45 -14.97 0.95 -5.25
CA GLN A 45 -14.49 0.69 -6.62
C GLN A 45 -14.36 2.02 -7.39
N LYS A 46 -15.40 2.86 -7.36
CA LYS A 46 -15.41 4.16 -8.04
C LYS A 46 -14.33 5.11 -7.52
N ASN A 47 -14.19 5.24 -6.21
CA ASN A 47 -13.17 6.12 -5.63
C ASN A 47 -11.75 5.64 -5.98
N LEU A 48 -11.54 4.32 -6.04
CA LEU A 48 -10.26 3.74 -6.42
C LEU A 48 -9.94 3.98 -7.90
N GLU A 49 -10.92 3.81 -8.79
CA GLU A 49 -10.80 4.15 -10.20
C GLU A 49 -10.39 5.63 -10.40
N GLU A 50 -11.08 6.56 -9.73
CA GLU A 50 -10.78 8.00 -9.80
C GLU A 50 -9.36 8.34 -9.29
N ASP A 51 -8.97 7.77 -8.14
CA ASP A 51 -7.65 7.98 -7.55
C ASP A 51 -6.52 7.45 -8.45
N LEU A 52 -6.69 6.25 -8.99
CA LEU A 52 -5.69 5.62 -9.87
C LEU A 52 -5.56 6.37 -11.20
N ASN A 53 -6.68 6.81 -11.78
CA ASN A 53 -6.68 7.63 -12.98
C ASN A 53 -5.98 8.96 -12.75
N SER A 54 -6.23 9.64 -11.63
CA SER A 54 -5.54 10.90 -11.32
C SER A 54 -4.01 10.71 -11.23
N GLU A 55 -3.54 9.58 -10.71
CA GLU A 55 -2.11 9.30 -10.58
C GLU A 55 -1.45 8.90 -11.90
N LEU A 56 -2.11 8.07 -12.71
CA LEU A 56 -1.66 7.79 -14.07
C LEU A 56 -1.52 9.09 -14.87
N GLN A 57 -2.53 9.96 -14.83
CA GLN A 57 -2.47 11.23 -15.56
C GLN A 57 -1.31 12.11 -15.11
N LEU A 58 -1.02 12.19 -13.80
CA LEU A 58 0.12 12.95 -13.28
C LEU A 58 1.47 12.36 -13.69
N ALA A 59 1.60 11.03 -13.65
CA ALA A 59 2.84 10.35 -13.99
C ALA A 59 3.13 10.39 -15.50
N LEU A 60 2.09 10.26 -16.31
CA LEU A 60 2.18 10.20 -17.76
C LEU A 60 2.24 11.58 -18.41
N ALA A 61 1.82 12.64 -17.69
CA ALA A 61 1.90 14.04 -18.14
C ALA A 61 3.33 14.51 -18.46
N THR A 62 4.37 13.85 -17.93
CA THR A 62 5.77 14.17 -18.22
C THR A 62 6.40 13.31 -19.31
N GLU A 63 5.80 12.17 -19.66
CA GLU A 63 6.50 11.11 -20.42
C GLU A 63 5.74 10.49 -21.59
N ILE A 64 4.50 10.88 -21.87
CA ILE A 64 3.73 10.24 -22.93
C ILE A 64 3.62 11.06 -24.22
N ASN A 65 4.16 10.44 -25.27
CA ASN A 65 3.87 10.62 -26.69
C ASN A 65 2.37 10.88 -26.90
N GLU A 66 1.97 11.97 -27.56
CA GLU A 66 0.55 12.41 -27.74
C GLU A 66 -0.41 11.31 -28.24
N ASN A 67 0.16 10.21 -28.72
CA ASN A 67 -0.48 9.04 -29.31
C ASN A 67 -0.90 7.94 -28.32
N LEU A 68 -0.55 8.00 -27.03
CA LEU A 68 -0.90 6.96 -26.03
C LEU A 68 -1.83 7.52 -24.95
N ASN A 69 -2.98 6.88 -24.76
CA ASN A 69 -3.90 7.14 -23.66
C ASN A 69 -3.96 5.91 -22.74
N VAL A 70 -4.00 6.11 -21.42
CA VAL A 70 -4.07 5.05 -20.41
C VAL A 70 -5.12 5.44 -19.37
N GLU A 71 -6.06 4.53 -19.10
CA GLU A 71 -7.18 4.76 -18.21
C GLU A 71 -7.51 3.50 -17.42
N VAL A 72 -7.75 3.63 -16.12
CA VAL A 72 -8.40 2.60 -15.30
C VAL A 72 -9.88 2.62 -15.61
N THR A 73 -10.41 1.53 -16.16
CA THR A 73 -11.79 1.45 -16.64
C THR A 73 -12.70 0.62 -15.74
N ASP A 74 -12.13 -0.23 -14.89
CA ASP A 74 -12.88 -0.96 -13.87
C ASP A 74 -12.02 -1.33 -12.67
N VAL A 75 -12.65 -1.42 -11.51
CA VAL A 75 -12.09 -2.09 -10.35
C VAL A 75 -13.11 -3.09 -9.85
N SER A 76 -12.78 -4.36 -9.98
CA SER A 76 -13.65 -5.44 -9.55
C SER A 76 -13.87 -5.42 -8.04
N LYS A 77 -14.90 -6.14 -7.59
CA LYS A 77 -15.12 -6.41 -6.17
C LYS A 77 -13.90 -7.01 -5.48
N LEU A 78 -13.08 -7.82 -6.15
CA LEU A 78 -11.93 -8.46 -5.52
C LEU A 78 -10.68 -7.58 -5.56
N GLY A 79 -10.79 -6.34 -6.06
CA GLY A 79 -9.67 -5.43 -6.21
C GLY A 79 -8.79 -5.74 -7.42
N THR A 80 -9.20 -6.64 -8.32
CA THR A 80 -8.63 -6.72 -9.67
C THR A 80 -8.92 -5.40 -10.37
N ILE A 81 -7.87 -4.77 -10.87
CA ILE A 81 -7.91 -3.49 -11.56
C ILE A 81 -7.83 -3.77 -13.05
N VAL A 82 -8.73 -3.19 -13.84
CA VAL A 82 -8.75 -3.25 -15.29
C VAL A 82 -8.30 -1.90 -15.84
N ILE A 83 -7.30 -1.92 -16.71
CA ILE A 83 -6.71 -0.75 -17.32
C ILE A 83 -6.79 -0.92 -18.83
N ASP A 84 -7.36 0.06 -19.50
CA ASP A 84 -7.34 0.15 -20.96
C ASP A 84 -6.30 1.18 -21.39
N SER A 85 -5.44 0.79 -22.31
CA SER A 85 -4.52 1.69 -22.99
C SER A 85 -4.78 1.65 -24.48
N ILE A 86 -4.87 2.83 -25.09
CA ILE A 86 -5.09 2.99 -26.52
C ILE A 86 -3.93 3.76 -27.09
N TYR A 87 -3.25 3.15 -28.06
CA TYR A 87 -2.27 3.83 -28.87
C TYR A 87 -2.80 4.03 -30.29
N LYS A 88 -2.66 5.25 -30.81
CA LYS A 88 -3.04 5.60 -32.18
C LYS A 88 -1.96 6.43 -32.84
N ASP A 89 -1.47 5.97 -33.97
CA ASP A 89 -0.70 6.78 -34.92
C ASP A 89 -1.49 6.95 -36.23
N ASP A 90 -0.90 7.61 -37.23
CA ASP A 90 -1.56 7.91 -38.50
C ASP A 90 -2.06 6.67 -39.25
N ASN A 91 -1.50 5.48 -38.98
CA ASN A 91 -1.77 4.25 -39.72
C ASN A 91 -2.23 3.07 -38.87
N ASN A 92 -2.00 3.10 -37.56
CA ASN A 92 -2.19 1.95 -36.66
C ASN A 92 -2.93 2.33 -35.39
N SER A 93 -3.77 1.41 -34.91
CA SER A 93 -4.39 1.48 -33.59
C SER A 93 -4.07 0.18 -32.82
N THR A 94 -3.69 0.33 -31.55
CA THR A 94 -3.46 -0.81 -30.66
C THR A 94 -4.18 -0.56 -29.35
N ASN A 95 -5.04 -1.50 -28.97
CA ASN A 95 -5.72 -1.52 -27.69
C ASN A 95 -5.04 -2.54 -26.78
N ILE A 96 -4.77 -2.16 -25.54
CA ILE A 96 -4.12 -2.99 -24.54
C ILE A 96 -5.04 -3.00 -23.33
N ASN A 97 -5.63 -4.16 -23.01
CA ASN A 97 -6.39 -4.38 -21.79
C ASN A 97 -5.49 -5.10 -20.78
N MET A 98 -5.18 -4.44 -19.67
CA MET A 98 -4.45 -5.04 -18.57
C MET A 98 -5.40 -5.36 -17.41
N LYS A 99 -5.24 -6.56 -16.84
CA LYS A 99 -5.84 -6.97 -15.58
C LYS A 99 -4.74 -7.21 -14.56
N LEU A 100 -4.74 -6.41 -13.49
CA LEU A 100 -3.83 -6.57 -12.36
C LEU A 100 -4.61 -7.13 -11.18
N SER A 101 -4.20 -8.28 -10.67
CA SER A 101 -4.84 -8.96 -9.53
C SER A 101 -3.94 -8.91 -8.31
N PRO A 102 -4.16 -7.98 -7.36
CA PRO A 102 -3.30 -7.82 -6.18
C PRO A 102 -3.30 -9.05 -5.26
N GLN A 103 -4.32 -9.90 -5.35
CA GLN A 103 -4.45 -11.11 -4.54
C GLN A 103 -3.56 -12.25 -5.04
N THR A 104 -3.49 -12.43 -6.36
CA THR A 104 -2.70 -13.50 -7.01
C THR A 104 -1.34 -13.01 -7.48
N GLU A 105 -1.08 -11.71 -7.39
CA GLU A 105 0.07 -11.03 -8.00
C GLU A 105 0.14 -11.22 -9.53
N GLU A 106 -0.96 -11.71 -10.14
CA GLU A 106 -1.02 -11.99 -11.56
C GLU A 106 -1.33 -10.73 -12.36
N ILE A 107 -0.57 -10.53 -13.43
CA ILE A 107 -0.75 -9.47 -14.40
C ILE A 107 -1.04 -10.13 -15.74
N ILE A 108 -2.26 -9.98 -16.24
CA ILE A 108 -2.67 -10.45 -17.56
C ILE A 108 -2.81 -9.25 -18.48
N VAL A 109 -2.31 -9.38 -19.70
CA VAL A 109 -2.37 -8.35 -20.73
C VAL A 109 -2.96 -8.97 -21.98
N GLU A 110 -4.06 -8.39 -22.45
CA GLU A 110 -4.69 -8.70 -23.73
C GLU A 110 -4.37 -7.56 -24.70
N VAL A 111 -3.80 -7.88 -25.86
CA VAL A 111 -3.41 -6.91 -26.88
C VAL A 111 -4.26 -7.16 -28.12
N GLU A 112 -4.90 -6.11 -28.61
CA GLU A 112 -5.64 -6.10 -29.86
C GLU A 112 -5.03 -5.07 -30.81
N SER A 113 -4.48 -5.55 -31.93
CA SER A 113 -3.84 -4.73 -32.94
C SER A 113 -4.61 -4.80 -34.26
N GLU A 114 -4.87 -3.64 -34.83
CA GLU A 114 -5.51 -3.49 -36.15
C GLU A 114 -4.45 -3.09 -37.19
N GLU A 115 -4.26 -3.93 -38.21
CA GLU A 115 -3.43 -3.63 -39.38
C GLU A 115 -4.28 -3.83 -40.66
N GLY A 116 -4.81 -2.73 -41.22
CA GLY A 116 -5.77 -2.79 -42.32
C GLY A 116 -7.13 -3.39 -41.91
N GLU A 117 -7.59 -4.46 -42.57
CA GLU A 117 -8.82 -5.19 -42.19
C GLU A 117 -8.56 -6.35 -41.21
N SER A 118 -7.30 -6.60 -40.83
CA SER A 118 -6.94 -7.73 -39.96
C SER A 118 -6.82 -7.30 -38.50
N ILE A 119 -7.47 -8.07 -37.62
CA ILE A 119 -7.39 -7.90 -36.17
C ILE A 119 -6.61 -9.07 -35.57
N ALA A 120 -5.49 -8.79 -34.91
CA ALA A 120 -4.76 -9.77 -34.12
C ALA A 120 -5.12 -9.58 -32.63
N LYS A 121 -5.35 -10.68 -31.91
CA LYS A 121 -5.60 -10.70 -30.46
C LYS A 121 -4.67 -11.67 -29.78
N ASP A 122 -3.82 -11.15 -28.90
CA ASP A 122 -2.86 -11.93 -28.13
C ASP A 122 -3.11 -11.75 -26.64
N SER A 123 -2.72 -12.75 -25.83
CA SER A 123 -2.88 -12.72 -24.38
C SER A 123 -1.62 -13.20 -23.68
N TYR A 124 -1.14 -12.40 -22.74
CA TYR A 124 0.14 -12.62 -22.07
C TYR A 124 -0.03 -12.58 -20.55
N ARG A 125 0.71 -13.44 -19.84
CA ARG A 125 1.05 -13.21 -18.43
C ARG A 125 2.34 -12.41 -18.37
N VAL A 126 2.40 -11.40 -17.50
CA VAL A 126 3.58 -10.55 -17.32
C VAL A 126 4.26 -10.85 -15.99
N GLU A 127 5.54 -11.19 -16.03
CA GLU A 127 6.42 -11.27 -14.87
C GLU A 127 7.37 -10.06 -14.84
N ILE A 128 7.53 -9.45 -13.67
CA ILE A 128 8.42 -8.31 -13.48
C ILE A 128 9.82 -8.84 -13.15
N ILE A 129 10.80 -8.59 -14.02
CA ILE A 129 12.21 -8.92 -13.75
C ILE A 129 12.89 -7.72 -13.07
N ASP A 130 12.70 -6.51 -13.61
CA ASP A 130 13.21 -5.27 -13.05
C ASP A 130 12.28 -4.10 -13.41
N ILE A 131 12.13 -3.13 -12.52
CA ILE A 131 11.34 -1.94 -12.80
C ILE A 131 11.78 -0.76 -11.93
N SER A 132 12.25 0.29 -12.60
CA SER A 132 12.64 1.59 -12.07
C SER A 132 12.26 2.67 -13.09
N ASP A 133 12.16 3.92 -12.66
CA ASP A 133 11.58 5.05 -13.39
C ASP A 133 11.66 4.89 -14.94
N ASP A 134 12.86 4.95 -15.53
CA ASP A 134 13.07 4.80 -16.99
C ASP A 134 13.50 3.40 -17.45
N VAL A 135 13.83 2.50 -16.51
CA VAL A 135 14.41 1.19 -16.82
C VAL A 135 13.47 0.09 -16.36
N TYR A 136 12.94 -0.66 -17.32
CA TYR A 136 12.09 -1.81 -17.05
C TYR A 136 12.57 -3.04 -17.82
N LYS A 137 12.48 -4.18 -17.14
CA LYS A 137 12.69 -5.51 -17.70
C LYS A 137 11.50 -6.39 -17.34
N LEU A 138 10.74 -6.78 -18.33
CA LEU A 138 9.49 -7.52 -18.18
C LEU A 138 9.59 -8.81 -19.00
N LYS A 139 9.08 -9.91 -18.45
CA LYS A 139 8.89 -11.15 -19.20
C LYS A 139 7.42 -11.32 -19.53
N PHE A 140 7.13 -11.50 -20.80
CA PHE A 140 5.81 -11.81 -21.33
C PHE A 140 5.76 -13.29 -21.66
N ILE A 141 4.74 -13.97 -21.17
CA ILE A 141 4.51 -15.39 -21.44
C ILE A 141 3.19 -15.47 -22.20
N ASP A 142 3.24 -15.83 -23.47
CA ASP A 142 2.04 -16.03 -24.30
C ASP A 142 1.20 -17.17 -23.71
N LEU A 143 -0.06 -16.88 -23.39
CA LEU A 143 -0.97 -17.84 -22.76
C LEU A 143 -1.51 -18.90 -23.74
N THR A 144 -1.39 -18.66 -25.05
CA THR A 144 -1.78 -19.56 -26.13
C THR A 144 -0.65 -20.50 -26.51
N THR A 145 0.54 -19.96 -26.76
CA THR A 145 1.69 -20.72 -27.27
C THR A 145 2.64 -21.17 -26.17
N GLY A 146 2.66 -20.47 -25.02
CA GLY A 146 3.66 -20.67 -23.96
C GLY A 146 5.02 -20.05 -24.28
N GLU A 147 5.16 -19.32 -25.38
CA GLU A 147 6.41 -18.64 -25.74
C GLU A 147 6.73 -17.50 -24.78
N GLU A 148 8.01 -17.32 -24.46
CA GLU A 148 8.50 -16.30 -23.54
C GLU A 148 9.24 -15.20 -24.30
N TYR A 149 8.89 -13.94 -24.01
CA TYR A 149 9.51 -12.75 -24.58
C TYR A 149 10.00 -11.84 -23.47
N ILE A 150 11.30 -11.53 -23.46
CA ILE A 150 11.88 -10.59 -22.49
C ILE A 150 11.99 -9.24 -23.15
N ILE A 151 11.31 -8.26 -22.57
CA ILE A 151 11.39 -6.86 -22.97
C ILE A 151 12.28 -6.13 -21.99
N ASP A 152 13.37 -5.58 -22.49
CA ASP A 152 14.34 -4.80 -21.73
C ASP A 152 14.42 -3.41 -22.35
N SER A 153 14.01 -2.38 -21.60
CA SER A 153 13.98 -1.00 -22.11
C SER A 153 15.37 -0.46 -22.46
N THR A 154 16.44 -1.14 -22.01
CA THR A 154 17.84 -0.78 -22.32
C THR A 154 18.41 -1.50 -23.53
N GLN A 155 17.77 -2.60 -23.97
CA GLN A 155 18.24 -3.43 -25.08
C GLN A 155 17.11 -3.52 -26.11
N VAL A 156 17.01 -2.49 -26.95
CA VAL A 156 16.04 -2.49 -28.05
C VAL A 156 16.64 -3.29 -29.23
N GLU A 157 16.72 -4.62 -29.09
CA GLU A 157 17.03 -5.50 -30.21
C GLU A 157 16.09 -6.71 -30.27
N ALA A 158 15.62 -6.95 -31.50
CA ALA A 158 14.44 -7.72 -31.83
C ALA A 158 14.59 -9.24 -31.71
N ALA A 159 13.55 -9.89 -31.17
CA ALA A 159 13.24 -11.29 -31.46
C ALA A 159 11.73 -11.45 -31.64
N ALA A 160 11.32 -11.71 -32.89
CA ALA A 160 10.08 -12.38 -33.33
C ALA A 160 8.68 -11.96 -32.81
N VAL A 161 8.53 -10.86 -32.07
CA VAL A 161 7.22 -10.26 -31.71
C VAL A 161 6.92 -9.06 -32.62
N PRO A 162 5.66 -8.79 -33.03
CA PRO A 162 5.32 -7.58 -33.80
C PRO A 162 5.83 -6.31 -33.09
N ALA A 163 6.67 -5.53 -33.78
CA ALA A 163 7.46 -4.44 -33.20
C ALA A 163 6.63 -3.34 -32.48
N LEU A 164 5.35 -3.20 -32.80
CA LEU A 164 4.43 -2.24 -32.17
C LEU A 164 4.04 -2.65 -30.73
N ILE A 165 3.92 -3.95 -30.45
CA ILE A 165 3.59 -4.49 -29.12
C ILE A 165 4.73 -4.19 -28.13
N TYR A 166 5.98 -4.26 -28.61
CA TYR A 166 7.20 -4.16 -27.80
C TYR A 166 7.38 -2.78 -27.15
N VAL A 167 7.16 -1.69 -27.89
CA VAL A 167 7.54 -0.34 -27.43
C VAL A 167 6.40 0.36 -26.68
N ILE A 168 5.18 0.20 -27.17
CA ILE A 168 4.00 0.93 -26.66
C ILE A 168 3.34 0.15 -25.53
N GLY A 169 3.14 -1.16 -25.74
CA GLY A 169 2.60 -2.07 -24.73
C GLY A 169 3.44 -2.05 -23.47
N ALA A 170 4.74 -2.31 -23.60
CA ALA A 170 5.63 -2.38 -22.44
C ALA A 170 5.74 -1.07 -21.66
N LYS A 171 5.62 0.10 -22.32
CA LYS A 171 5.62 1.40 -21.64
C LYS A 171 4.32 1.68 -20.89
N ALA A 172 3.15 1.39 -21.49
CA ALA A 172 1.87 1.49 -20.79
C ALA A 172 1.80 0.51 -19.61
N ILE A 173 2.31 -0.70 -19.82
CA ILE A 173 2.38 -1.76 -18.81
C ILE A 173 3.34 -1.38 -17.69
N SER A 174 4.53 -0.88 -18.00
CA SER A 174 5.51 -0.49 -17.00
C SER A 174 5.01 0.68 -16.17
N ALA A 175 4.45 1.74 -16.79
CA ALA A 175 3.83 2.83 -16.06
C ALA A 175 2.72 2.32 -15.12
N THR A 176 1.81 1.47 -15.63
CA THR A 176 0.73 0.91 -14.82
C THR A 176 1.28 0.09 -13.64
N ILE A 177 2.25 -0.78 -13.85
CA ILE A 177 2.88 -1.55 -12.76
C ILE A 177 3.61 -0.63 -11.77
N GLN A 178 4.29 0.41 -12.26
CA GLN A 178 5.03 1.34 -11.42
C GLN A 178 4.13 2.20 -10.53
N TYR A 179 2.98 2.66 -11.04
CA TYR A 179 2.13 3.62 -10.34
C TYR A 179 0.92 2.95 -9.67
N ILE A 180 0.38 1.89 -10.28
CA ILE A 180 -0.77 1.13 -9.78
C ILE A 180 -0.33 -0.16 -9.09
N GLY A 181 0.53 -0.95 -9.75
CA GLY A 181 1.01 -2.23 -9.21
C GLY A 181 1.81 -2.11 -7.90
N LYS A 182 2.44 -0.95 -7.65
CA LYS A 182 3.14 -0.67 -6.38
C LYS A 182 2.21 -0.39 -5.19
N LYS A 183 0.90 -0.21 -5.39
CA LYS A 183 -0.04 0.09 -4.31
C LYS A 183 -0.70 -1.17 -3.75
N ALA A 184 0.05 -1.86 -2.90
CA ALA A 184 -0.53 -2.85 -2.01
C ALA A 184 -1.65 -2.20 -1.16
N PHE A 185 -2.79 -2.88 -1.03
CA PHE A 185 -3.87 -2.47 -0.14
C PHE A 185 -4.10 -3.52 0.95
N MET A 186 -4.71 -3.12 2.05
CA MET A 186 -5.09 -4.04 3.12
C MET A 186 -6.41 -3.64 3.75
N LYS A 187 -7.16 -4.64 4.21
CA LYS A 187 -8.43 -4.45 4.89
C LYS A 187 -8.29 -4.71 6.38
N ILE A 188 -8.83 -3.80 7.20
CA ILE A 188 -8.91 -3.96 8.66
C ILE A 188 -10.33 -3.62 9.08
N GLY A 189 -11.10 -4.66 9.45
CA GLY A 189 -12.53 -4.53 9.66
C GLY A 189 -13.22 -4.12 8.36
N THR A 190 -14.00 -3.04 8.42
CA THR A 190 -14.71 -2.46 7.26
C THR A 190 -13.90 -1.40 6.50
N LYS A 191 -12.69 -1.06 6.95
CA LYS A 191 -11.88 0.00 6.35
C LYS A 191 -10.77 -0.58 5.47
N THR A 192 -10.61 0.00 4.29
CA THR A 192 -9.52 -0.30 3.35
C THR A 192 -8.40 0.73 3.50
N PHE A 193 -7.15 0.26 3.52
CA PHE A 193 -5.95 1.08 3.64
C PHE A 193 -5.02 0.81 2.48
N TYR A 194 -4.64 1.87 1.79
CA TYR A 194 -3.71 1.81 0.68
C TYR A 194 -2.30 2.13 1.15
N ALA A 195 -1.31 1.44 0.58
CA ALA A 195 0.08 1.78 0.74
C ALA A 195 0.30 3.26 0.42
N LYS A 196 1.02 3.94 1.31
CA LYS A 196 1.36 5.36 1.21
C LYS A 196 2.85 5.51 0.93
N SER A 197 3.23 6.68 0.40
CA SER A 197 4.65 7.05 0.34
C SER A 197 5.22 7.25 1.75
N LYS A 198 6.55 7.12 1.89
CA LYS A 198 7.27 7.37 3.16
C LYS A 198 7.04 8.79 3.71
N ASP A 199 6.60 9.72 2.86
CA ASP A 199 6.27 11.09 3.26
C ASP A 199 5.03 11.18 4.15
N ALA A 200 4.08 10.24 4.06
CA ALA A 200 2.90 10.24 4.93
C ALA A 200 3.30 10.09 6.41
N ALA A 201 4.14 9.10 6.72
CA ALA A 201 4.67 8.89 8.06
C ALA A 201 5.62 10.03 8.51
N LYS A 202 6.41 10.58 7.58
CA LYS A 202 7.27 11.75 7.84
C LYS A 202 6.45 12.97 8.28
N LYS A 203 5.35 13.28 7.57
CA LYS A 203 4.44 14.39 7.91
C LYS A 203 3.76 14.14 9.27
N ALA A 204 3.28 12.92 9.51
CA ALA A 204 2.63 12.56 10.78
C ALA A 204 3.55 12.67 12.01
N THR A 205 4.87 12.57 11.80
CA THR A 205 5.87 12.61 12.89
C THR A 205 6.59 13.96 13.01
N VAL A 206 6.17 15.00 12.27
CA VAL A 206 6.83 16.31 12.26
C VAL A 206 6.87 16.98 13.65
N ASN A 207 5.86 16.72 14.48
CA ASN A 207 5.77 17.23 15.85
C ASN A 207 6.18 16.18 16.90
N PHE A 208 6.69 15.03 16.48
CA PHE A 208 7.16 14.01 17.41
C PHE A 208 8.46 14.46 18.08
N SER A 209 8.42 14.55 19.41
CA SER A 209 9.60 14.76 20.25
C SER A 209 10.21 13.43 20.66
N ASN A 210 11.53 13.31 20.48
CA ASN A 210 12.31 12.19 20.97
C ASN A 210 12.10 12.00 22.48
N LEU A 211 12.07 10.75 22.92
CA LEU A 211 11.84 10.37 24.29
C LEU A 211 12.99 9.50 24.79
N THR A 212 13.49 9.82 25.97
CA THR A 212 14.44 8.97 26.72
C THR A 212 13.74 8.50 27.99
N ILE A 213 13.71 7.18 28.19
CA ILE A 213 13.09 6.55 29.35
C ILE A 213 14.17 5.91 30.20
N ASN A 214 14.32 6.38 31.44
CA ASN A 214 15.21 5.73 32.39
C ASN A 214 14.63 4.39 32.85
N VAL A 215 15.39 3.30 32.64
CA VAL A 215 15.01 1.96 33.07
C VAL A 215 15.81 1.46 34.27
N GLY A 216 16.56 2.33 34.94
CA GLY A 216 17.47 2.00 36.03
C GLY A 216 18.80 2.71 35.80
N THR A 217 19.88 1.95 35.60
CA THR A 217 21.19 2.51 35.23
C THR A 217 21.37 2.64 33.71
N LYS A 218 20.41 2.13 32.92
CA LYS A 218 20.36 2.23 31.46
C LYS A 218 19.17 3.09 31.04
N ASN A 219 19.21 3.54 29.80
CA ASN A 219 18.14 4.32 29.17
C ASN A 219 17.62 3.60 27.93
N VAL A 220 16.35 3.80 27.63
CA VAL A 220 15.73 3.43 26.35
C VAL A 220 15.45 4.71 25.56
N TYR A 221 15.79 4.69 24.27
CA TYR A 221 15.65 5.81 23.36
C TYR A 221 14.55 5.52 22.34
N PHE A 222 13.58 6.42 22.25
CA PHE A 222 12.55 6.38 21.23
C PHE A 222 12.55 7.67 20.41
N THR A 223 13.03 7.57 19.18
CA THR A 223 13.26 8.73 18.31
C THR A 223 12.19 8.86 17.24
N ARG A 224 12.08 10.06 16.66
CA ARG A 224 11.20 10.33 15.51
C ARG A 224 11.41 9.35 14.37
N ALA A 225 12.67 9.05 14.03
CA ALA A 225 12.99 8.12 12.96
C ALA A 225 12.45 6.71 13.23
N LYS A 226 12.52 6.26 14.49
CA LYS A 226 11.97 4.96 14.90
C LYS A 226 10.45 4.96 14.94
N MET A 227 9.81 6.05 15.38
CA MET A 227 8.36 6.20 15.25
C MET A 227 7.93 6.14 13.79
N ARG A 228 8.61 6.87 12.89
CA ARG A 228 8.33 6.83 11.45
C ARG A 228 8.39 5.40 10.91
N HIS A 229 9.47 4.67 11.20
CA HIS A 229 9.62 3.28 10.77
C HIS A 229 8.48 2.37 11.27
N ILE A 230 8.04 2.56 12.51
CA ILE A 230 6.91 1.81 13.08
C ILE A 230 5.61 2.13 12.33
N LEU A 231 5.34 3.40 12.02
CA LEU A 231 4.15 3.79 11.27
C LEU A 231 4.16 3.21 9.84
N GLU A 232 5.30 3.30 9.14
CA GLU A 232 5.48 2.78 7.78
C GLU A 232 5.24 1.27 7.67
N GLY A 233 5.55 0.52 8.73
CA GLY A 233 5.46 -0.95 8.74
C GLY A 233 4.22 -1.51 9.43
N HIS A 234 3.63 -0.79 10.37
CA HIS A 234 2.62 -1.35 11.28
C HIS A 234 1.39 -0.46 11.50
N HIS A 235 1.34 0.76 10.98
CA HIS A 235 0.16 1.61 11.11
C HIS A 235 -0.62 1.72 9.78
N PRO A 236 -1.87 1.27 9.70
CA PRO A 236 -2.62 1.18 8.44
C PRO A 236 -2.69 2.49 7.66
N THR A 237 -2.90 3.62 8.34
CA THR A 237 -2.99 4.95 7.72
C THR A 237 -1.67 5.44 7.09
N TYR A 238 -0.53 4.86 7.47
CA TYR A 238 0.81 5.26 7.03
C TYR A 238 1.62 4.12 6.41
N TRP A 239 1.01 2.95 6.29
CA TRP A 239 1.64 1.73 5.85
C TRP A 239 2.18 1.88 4.43
N THR A 240 3.36 1.33 4.17
CA THR A 240 4.09 1.49 2.90
C THR A 240 4.03 0.26 2.00
N GLY A 241 3.18 -0.72 2.32
CA GLY A 241 2.95 -1.89 1.46
C GLY A 241 3.59 -3.20 1.93
N ALA A 242 4.39 -3.18 3.01
CA ALA A 242 4.99 -4.42 3.54
C ALA A 242 3.94 -5.43 4.05
N THR A 243 3.87 -6.60 3.42
CA THR A 243 2.93 -7.68 3.75
C THR A 243 3.40 -8.53 4.94
N GLY A 244 2.51 -9.38 5.49
CA GLY A 244 2.84 -10.29 6.60
C GLY A 244 3.15 -9.60 7.94
N LYS A 245 2.77 -8.32 8.10
CA LYS A 245 2.96 -7.55 9.34
C LYS A 245 1.65 -7.44 10.11
N SER A 246 1.72 -7.55 11.43
CA SER A 246 0.61 -7.19 12.30
C SER A 246 0.42 -5.68 12.36
N MET A 247 -0.82 -5.23 12.30
CA MET A 247 -1.19 -3.82 12.21
C MET A 247 -1.83 -3.29 13.48
N PHE A 248 -1.46 -2.06 13.85
CA PHE A 248 -2.14 -1.26 14.87
C PHE A 248 -3.61 -1.02 14.49
N ASP A 249 -4.45 -0.79 15.50
CA ASP A 249 -5.80 -0.29 15.28
C ASP A 249 -5.71 1.05 14.52
N PRO A 250 -6.40 1.22 13.38
CA PRO A 250 -6.32 2.42 12.56
C PRO A 250 -6.72 3.72 13.26
N ASN A 251 -7.45 3.62 14.37
CA ASN A 251 -7.91 4.77 15.14
C ASN A 251 -6.87 5.25 16.16
N LEU A 252 -5.75 4.53 16.33
CA LEU A 252 -4.67 4.96 17.22
C LEU A 252 -3.91 6.12 16.60
N SER A 253 -3.82 7.22 17.33
CA SER A 253 -2.96 8.33 16.93
C SER A 253 -1.48 7.99 17.13
N VAL A 254 -0.59 8.79 16.52
CA VAL A 254 0.86 8.73 16.79
C VAL A 254 1.16 8.86 18.29
N THR A 255 0.35 9.64 19.01
CA THR A 255 0.46 9.80 20.46
C THR A 255 0.04 8.54 21.22
N ASP A 256 -1.03 7.87 20.79
CA ASP A 256 -1.49 6.62 21.41
C ASP A 256 -0.44 5.51 21.26
N ILE A 257 0.13 5.38 20.07
CA ILE A 257 1.22 4.42 19.80
C ILE A 257 2.43 4.74 20.68
N LYS A 258 2.79 6.02 20.83
CA LYS A 258 3.87 6.46 21.74
C LYS A 258 3.57 6.05 23.18
N ASN A 259 2.34 6.20 23.64
CA ASN A 259 1.92 5.84 24.99
C ASN A 259 1.93 4.32 25.21
N ILE A 260 1.47 3.53 24.23
CA ILE A 260 1.54 2.07 24.23
C ILE A 260 2.99 1.60 24.38
N ILE A 261 3.90 2.11 23.53
CA ILE A 261 5.33 1.75 23.58
C ILE A 261 5.94 2.12 24.94
N THR A 262 5.64 3.32 25.44
CA THR A 262 6.12 3.79 26.74
C THR A 262 5.61 2.90 27.88
N SER A 263 4.35 2.47 27.82
CA SER A 263 3.77 1.53 28.79
C SER A 263 4.51 0.20 28.78
N VAL A 264 4.72 -0.41 27.59
CA VAL A 264 5.44 -1.69 27.47
C VAL A 264 6.85 -1.58 28.07
N ILE A 265 7.55 -0.46 27.82
CA ILE A 265 8.88 -0.20 28.37
C ILE A 265 8.84 -0.09 29.90
N ARG A 266 7.89 0.67 30.45
CA ARG A 266 7.75 0.85 31.91
C ARG A 266 7.37 -0.46 32.61
N TYR A 267 6.49 -1.24 32.01
CA TYR A 267 6.09 -2.55 32.52
C TYR A 267 7.27 -3.53 32.58
N ASN A 268 8.16 -3.48 31.59
CA ASN A 268 9.32 -4.37 31.48
C ASN A 268 10.63 -3.76 32.03
N LYS A 269 10.56 -2.66 32.80
CA LYS A 269 11.70 -1.81 33.20
C LYS A 269 12.94 -2.61 33.67
N THR A 270 12.76 -3.49 34.65
CA THR A 270 13.85 -4.27 35.26
C THR A 270 14.49 -5.24 34.27
N LYS A 271 13.67 -5.94 33.45
CA LYS A 271 14.16 -6.88 32.44
C LYS A 271 14.96 -6.15 31.37
N ILE A 272 14.46 -5.01 30.89
CA ILE A 272 15.15 -4.18 29.91
C ILE A 272 16.51 -3.73 30.45
N ASN A 273 16.56 -3.20 31.67
CA ASN A 273 17.82 -2.75 32.28
C ASN A 273 18.85 -3.87 32.40
N THR A 274 18.41 -5.09 32.72
CA THR A 274 19.28 -6.26 32.81
C THR A 274 19.85 -6.64 31.44
N ASN A 275 18.99 -6.74 30.43
CA ASN A 275 19.39 -7.10 29.08
C ASN A 275 20.30 -6.04 28.43
N LEU A 276 20.04 -4.76 28.63
CA LEU A 276 20.89 -3.67 28.13
C LEU A 276 22.26 -3.62 28.84
N LYS A 277 22.38 -4.09 30.08
CA LYS A 277 23.70 -4.28 30.72
C LYS A 277 24.48 -5.42 30.08
N ALA A 278 23.78 -6.47 29.66
CA ALA A 278 24.34 -7.62 28.96
C ALA A 278 24.56 -7.38 27.44
N GLY A 279 24.18 -6.21 26.92
CA GLY A 279 24.31 -5.90 25.49
C GLY A 279 23.36 -6.69 24.58
N LEU A 280 22.20 -7.13 25.10
CA LEU A 280 21.25 -7.97 24.39
C LEU A 280 20.12 -7.15 23.76
N SER A 281 19.76 -7.53 22.52
CA SER A 281 18.52 -7.08 21.86
C SER A 281 17.39 -8.07 22.19
N GLU A 282 16.19 -7.58 22.50
CA GLU A 282 15.09 -8.46 22.97
C GLU A 282 13.71 -7.87 22.67
N ASN A 283 12.71 -8.74 22.67
CA ASN A 283 11.30 -8.41 22.59
C ASN A 283 10.64 -8.34 23.97
N TYR A 284 9.92 -7.25 24.20
CA TYR A 284 9.19 -7.00 25.43
C TYR A 284 7.71 -6.93 25.11
N TYR A 285 6.89 -7.47 26.02
CA TYR A 285 5.47 -7.63 25.77
C TYR A 285 4.66 -7.01 26.90
N GLN A 286 3.49 -6.48 26.56
CA GLN A 286 2.47 -6.09 27.52
C GLN A 286 1.10 -6.16 26.85
N THR A 287 0.09 -6.64 27.57
CA THR A 287 -1.32 -6.54 27.13
C THR A 287 -1.91 -5.23 27.62
N ILE A 288 -2.47 -4.44 26.70
CA ILE A 288 -3.12 -3.16 26.96
C ILE A 288 -4.47 -3.19 26.25
N ASN A 289 -5.57 -3.03 27.00
CA ASN A 289 -6.94 -3.10 26.49
C ASN A 289 -7.22 -4.38 25.66
N GLY A 290 -6.76 -5.53 26.15
CA GLY A 290 -6.96 -6.82 25.49
C GLY A 290 -6.03 -7.11 24.31
N VAL A 291 -5.22 -6.15 23.86
CA VAL A 291 -4.25 -6.33 22.77
C VAL A 291 -2.85 -6.52 23.35
N LYS A 292 -2.21 -7.65 23.05
CA LYS A 292 -0.80 -7.88 23.40
C LYS A 292 0.09 -7.12 22.43
N TYR A 293 0.93 -6.23 22.92
CA TYR A 293 1.89 -5.48 22.12
C TYR A 293 3.29 -6.04 22.29
N ARG A 294 4.06 -6.07 21.20
CA ARG A 294 5.49 -6.36 21.19
C ARG A 294 6.25 -5.07 20.94
N VAL A 295 7.29 -4.82 21.73
CA VAL A 295 8.28 -3.75 21.50
C VAL A 295 9.66 -4.40 21.46
N HIS A 296 10.36 -4.23 20.34
CA HIS A 296 11.74 -4.67 20.20
C HIS A 296 12.69 -3.52 20.55
N ILE A 297 13.64 -3.79 21.45
CA ILE A 297 14.69 -2.86 21.84
C ILE A 297 16.03 -3.50 21.48
N ASN A 298 16.87 -2.77 20.74
CA ASN A 298 18.19 -3.25 20.37
C ASN A 298 19.18 -3.12 21.55
N SER A 299 20.37 -3.72 21.40
CA SER A 299 21.44 -3.71 22.40
C SER A 299 21.91 -2.30 22.80
N GLU A 300 21.73 -1.31 21.93
CA GLU A 300 22.05 0.11 22.18
C GLU A 300 20.95 0.86 22.95
N GLY A 301 19.80 0.21 23.20
CA GLY A 301 18.66 0.81 23.90
C GLY A 301 17.66 1.54 23.02
N TYR A 302 17.76 1.47 21.69
CA TYR A 302 16.76 2.06 20.80
C TYR A 302 15.57 1.14 20.60
N VAL A 303 14.37 1.71 20.68
CA VAL A 303 13.16 1.05 20.16
C VAL A 303 13.32 0.91 18.65
N SER A 304 13.41 -0.32 18.14
CA SER A 304 13.65 -0.59 16.72
C SER A 304 12.39 -1.02 15.98
N SER A 305 11.42 -1.61 16.66
CA SER A 305 10.10 -1.96 16.12
C SER A 305 9.07 -2.07 17.25
N ALA A 306 7.80 -1.82 16.95
CA ALA A 306 6.69 -2.06 17.86
C ALA A 306 5.41 -2.36 17.08
N TYR A 307 4.63 -3.34 17.51
CA TYR A 307 3.38 -3.72 16.85
C TYR A 307 2.50 -4.65 17.71
N PRO A 308 1.20 -4.81 17.38
CA PRO A 308 0.33 -5.80 18.03
C PRO A 308 0.79 -7.24 17.75
N ASN A 309 1.04 -8.02 18.79
CA ASN A 309 1.40 -9.42 18.71
C ASN A 309 0.17 -10.29 18.96
N LYS A 310 -0.58 -10.53 17.87
CA LYS A 310 -1.69 -11.49 17.83
C LYS A 310 -1.16 -12.91 18.03
#